data_AF-A0A392TEI3-F1
#
_entry.id   AF-A0A392TEI3-F1
#
_cell.length_a   1.000
_cell.length_b   1.000
_cell.length_c   1.000
_cell.angle_alpha   90.00
_cell.angle_beta   90.00
_cell.angle_gamma   90.00
#
_symmetry.space_group_name_H-M   'P 1'
#
loop_
_entity.id
_entity.type
_entity.pdbx_description
1 polymer ?
#
loop_
_entity_poly.entity_id
_entity_poly.type
_entity_poly.pdbx_seq_one_letter_code
_entity_poly.pdbx_strand_id
1 'polypeptide(L)'
;MDLVKDLEEAEAKLAEVVRERDALIEQVKGLKEKIVVLEEKMKSAEVTLISQEERKLDPVGAYVEASRADLIKKILAVEESMIAAASAQ
;
A
#
# COMPACT_ATOMS: atom_id res chain seq x y z
N MET A 1 12.58 -1.44 57.18
CA MET A 1 12.27 -0.80 55.89
C MET A 1 13.15 0.42 55.82
N ASP A 2 14.06 0.47 54.85
CA ASP A 2 14.99 1.58 54.70
C ASP A 2 14.50 2.45 53.54
N LEU A 3 13.63 3.40 53.88
CA LEU A 3 12.92 4.25 52.92
C LEU A 3 13.86 5.05 52.02
N VAL A 4 15.08 5.36 52.47
CA VAL A 4 16.07 6.08 51.67
C VAL A 4 16.62 5.17 50.59
N LYS A 5 17.00 3.94 50.95
CA LYS A 5 17.49 2.94 49.99
C LYS A 5 16.42 2.57 48.96
N ASP A 6 15.18 2.40 49.40
CA ASP A 6 14.06 2.07 48.51
C ASP A 6 13.79 3.22 47.51
N LEU A 7 13.97 4.48 47.94
CA LEU A 7 13.84 5.67 47.08
C LEU A 7 14.96 5.73 46.03
N GLU A 8 16.22 5.51 46.43
CA GLU A 8 17.37 5.49 45.52
C GLU A 8 17.21 4.40 44.44
N GLU A 9 16.73 3.22 44.80
CA GLU A 9 16.47 2.13 43.85
C GLU A 9 15.33 2.48 42.87
N ALA A 10 14.28 3.14 43.35
CA ALA A 10 13.17 3.61 42.52
C ALA A 10 13.62 4.69 41.53
N GLU A 11 14.46 5.64 41.96
CA GLU A 11 15.03 6.68 41.10
C GLU A 11 15.94 6.10 40.01
N ALA A 12 16.76 5.11 40.36
CA ALA A 12 17.62 4.42 39.39
C ALA A 12 16.79 3.69 38.31
N LYS A 13 15.75 2.96 38.71
CA LYS A 13 14.82 2.29 37.78
C LYS A 13 14.06 3.29 36.92
N LEU A 14 13.62 4.41 37.50
CA LEU A 14 12.95 5.46 36.74
C LEU A 14 13.87 6.04 35.66
N ALA A 15 15.14 6.31 35.99
CA ALA A 15 16.12 6.82 35.04
C ALA A 15 16.40 5.82 33.89
N GLU A 16 16.41 4.52 34.19
CA GLU A 16 16.53 3.47 33.18
C GLU A 16 15.31 3.44 32.24
N VAL A 17 14.10 3.36 32.78
CA VAL A 17 12.86 3.31 32.00
C VAL A 17 12.70 4.58 31.14
N VAL A 18 13.10 5.75 31.64
CA VAL A 18 13.06 7.00 30.86
C VAL A 18 13.99 6.91 29.64
N ARG A 19 15.22 6.39 29.81
CA ARG A 19 16.17 6.21 28.70
C ARG A 19 15.65 5.21 27.67
N GLU A 20 15.10 4.09 28.11
CA GLU A 20 14.51 3.09 27.20
C GLU A 20 13.32 3.67 26.42
N ARG A 21 12.45 4.41 27.11
CA ARG A 21 11.30 5.09 26.50
C ARG A 21 11.76 6.07 25.42
N ASP A 22 12.78 6.88 25.70
CA ASP A 22 13.30 7.85 24.73
C ASP A 22 13.92 7.14 23.50
N ALA A 23 14.67 6.06 23.72
CA ALA A 23 15.22 5.26 22.63
C ALA A 23 14.11 4.60 21.77
N LEU A 24 13.03 4.14 22.38
CA LEU A 24 11.87 3.59 21.66
C LEU A 24 11.12 4.65 20.87
N ILE A 25 10.99 5.87 21.42
CA ILE A 25 10.36 6.99 20.69
C ILE A 25 11.12 7.28 19.39
N GLU A 26 12.44 7.34 19.44
CA GLU A 26 13.25 7.59 18.24
C GLU A 26 13.14 6.45 17.22
N GLN A 27 13.12 5.19 17.68
CA GLN A 27 12.87 4.05 16.79
C GLN A 27 11.50 4.10 16.12
N VAL A 28 10.45 4.44 16.87
CA VAL A 28 9.08 4.57 16.34
C VAL A 28 8.99 5.67 15.31
N LYS A 29 9.66 6.82 15.52
CA LYS A 29 9.74 7.89 14.52
C LYS A 29 10.40 7.40 13.23
N GLY A 30 11.57 6.77 13.33
CA GLY A 30 12.27 6.24 12.15
C GLY A 30 11.50 5.14 11.42
N LEU A 31 10.73 4.31 12.13
CA LEU A 31 9.86 3.31 11.51
C LEU A 31 8.68 3.96 10.78
N LYS A 32 8.06 5.00 11.35
CA LYS A 32 6.98 5.74 10.68
C LYS A 32 7.45 6.37 9.37
N GLU A 33 8.63 6.97 9.36
CA GLU A 33 9.22 7.53 8.13
C GLU A 33 9.45 6.45 7.06
N LYS A 34 9.98 5.28 7.45
CA LYS A 34 10.17 4.15 6.53
C LYS A 34 8.85 3.63 5.97
N ILE A 35 7.80 3.57 6.79
CA ILE A 35 6.46 3.15 6.33
C ILE A 35 5.96 4.09 5.26
N VAL A 36 6.02 5.41 5.46
CA VAL A 36 5.58 6.40 4.46
C VAL A 36 6.33 6.21 3.13
N VAL A 37 7.66 6.08 3.18
CA VAL A 37 8.47 5.86 1.98
C VAL A 37 8.11 4.56 1.26
N LEU A 38 7.82 3.48 2.01
CA LEU A 38 7.41 2.20 1.43
C LEU A 38 6.02 2.28 0.80
N GLU A 39 5.06 2.93 1.45
CA GLU A 39 3.71 3.14 0.92
C GLU A 39 3.73 3.95 -0.39
N GLU A 40 4.56 4.99 -0.47
CA GLU A 40 4.74 5.77 -1.71
C GLU A 40 5.35 4.92 -2.83
N LYS A 41 6.39 4.13 -2.52
CA LYS A 41 7.00 3.21 -3.49
C LYS A 41 6.00 2.18 -3.99
N MET A 42 5.20 1.58 -3.11
CA MET A 42 4.17 0.62 -3.51
C MET A 42 3.15 1.23 -4.47
N LYS A 43 2.61 2.42 -4.15
CA LYS A 43 1.69 3.14 -5.05
C LYS A 43 2.31 3.39 -6.41
N SER A 44 3.57 3.84 -6.45
CA SER A 44 4.26 4.10 -7.72
C SER A 44 4.51 2.82 -8.53
N ALA A 45 4.85 1.71 -7.86
CA ALA A 45 5.12 0.43 -8.50
C ALA A 45 3.85 -0.20 -9.06
N GLU A 46 2.74 -0.14 -8.32
CA GLU A 46 1.43 -0.62 -8.76
C GLU A 46 0.96 0.14 -10.01
N VAL A 47 1.02 1.48 -9.98
CA VAL A 47 0.66 2.32 -11.14
C VAL A 47 1.55 2.01 -12.34
N THR A 48 2.86 1.78 -12.13
CA THR A 48 3.81 1.46 -13.20
C THR A 48 3.54 0.08 -13.82
N LEU A 49 3.25 -0.93 -12.99
CA LEU A 49 2.96 -2.28 -13.46
C LEU A 49 1.66 -2.33 -14.28
N ILE A 50 0.61 -1.69 -13.77
CA ILE A 50 -0.68 -1.58 -14.48
C ILE A 50 -0.48 -0.94 -15.85
N SER A 51 0.16 0.23 -15.88
CA SER A 51 0.38 0.96 -17.14
C SER A 51 1.30 0.23 -18.13
N GLN A 52 2.25 -0.58 -17.67
CA GLN A 52 3.06 -1.43 -18.55
C GLN A 52 2.24 -2.56 -19.18
N GLU A 53 1.41 -3.23 -18.40
CA GLU A 53 0.58 -4.35 -18.89
C GLU A 53 -0.55 -3.84 -19.80
N GLU A 54 -1.20 -2.74 -19.42
CA GLU A 54 -2.16 -2.05 -20.28
C GLU A 54 -1.53 -1.65 -21.61
N ARG A 55 -0.32 -1.08 -21.61
CA ARG A 55 0.37 -0.71 -22.85
C ARG A 55 0.73 -1.90 -23.74
N LYS A 56 0.93 -3.10 -23.18
CA LYS A 56 1.14 -4.32 -23.99
C LYS A 56 -0.16 -4.78 -24.65
N LEU A 57 -1.26 -4.75 -23.92
CA LEU A 57 -2.57 -5.23 -24.38
C LEU A 57 -3.28 -4.20 -25.27
N ASP A 58 -3.04 -2.92 -25.05
CA ASP A 58 -3.55 -1.78 -25.81
C ASP A 58 -2.43 -0.77 -26.14
N PRO A 59 -1.52 -1.09 -27.09
CA PRO A 59 -0.41 -0.20 -27.46
C PRO A 59 -0.85 1.14 -28.05
N VAL A 60 -2.05 1.20 -28.62
CA VAL A 60 -2.65 2.39 -29.25
C VAL A 60 -3.36 3.26 -28.22
N GLY A 61 -3.67 2.72 -27.04
CA GLY A 61 -4.36 3.41 -25.96
C GLY A 61 -5.83 3.68 -26.25
N ALA A 62 -6.48 2.82 -27.02
CA ALA A 62 -7.90 2.93 -27.37
C ALA A 62 -8.85 2.94 -26.14
N TYR A 63 -8.37 2.46 -25.00
CA TYR A 63 -9.15 2.32 -23.77
C TYR A 63 -8.66 3.20 -22.61
N VAL A 64 -7.64 4.04 -22.83
CA VAL A 64 -7.01 4.85 -21.77
C VAL A 64 -8.01 5.79 -21.07
N GLU A 65 -8.99 6.33 -21.80
CA GLU A 65 -10.02 7.22 -21.27
C GLU A 65 -11.38 6.53 -21.07
N ALA A 66 -11.48 5.22 -21.30
CA ALA A 66 -12.74 4.51 -21.19
C ALA A 66 -13.15 4.37 -19.72
N SER A 67 -14.39 4.72 -19.40
CA SER A 67 -14.92 4.42 -18.08
C SER A 67 -15.11 2.91 -17.91
N ARG A 68 -15.18 2.44 -16.65
CA ARG A 68 -15.53 1.03 -16.35
C ARG A 68 -16.84 0.61 -17.04
N ALA A 69 -17.82 1.50 -17.10
CA ALA A 69 -19.09 1.24 -17.76
C ALA A 69 -18.92 1.06 -19.28
N ASP A 70 -18.08 1.88 -19.92
CA ASP A 70 -17.79 1.77 -21.35
C ASP A 70 -17.09 0.45 -21.70
N LEU A 71 -16.14 0.04 -20.85
CA LEU A 71 -15.43 -1.24 -21.02
C LEU A 71 -16.39 -2.43 -20.89
N ILE A 72 -17.24 -2.44 -19.86
CA ILE A 72 -18.27 -3.48 -19.68
C ILE A 72 -19.18 -3.55 -20.89
N LYS A 73 -19.64 -2.40 -21.39
CA LYS A 73 -20.50 -2.34 -22.58
C LYS A 73 -19.83 -2.94 -23.81
N LYS A 74 -18.54 -2.68 -24.01
CA LYS A 74 -17.78 -3.27 -25.14
C LYS A 74 -17.60 -4.77 -24.99
N ILE A 75 -17.33 -5.28 -23.79
CA ILE A 75 -17.22 -6.72 -23.51
C ILE A 75 -18.54 -7.42 -23.86
N LEU A 76 -19.68 -6.90 -23.36
CA LEU A 76 -21.00 -7.46 -23.66
C LEU A 76 -21.28 -7.48 -25.17
N ALA A 77 -20.95 -6.42 -25.90
CA ALA A 77 -21.13 -6.37 -27.35
C ALA A 77 -20.29 -7.43 -28.10
N VAL A 78 -19.06 -7.69 -27.63
CA VAL A 78 -18.21 -8.77 -28.19
C VAL A 78 -18.80 -10.14 -27.86
N GLU A 79 -19.25 -10.36 -26.63
CA GLU A 79 -19.90 -11.63 -26.21
C GLU A 79 -21.15 -11.92 -27.04
N GLU A 80 -22.03 -10.93 -27.23
CA GLU A 80 -23.22 -11.04 -28.10
C GLU A 80 -22.84 -11.41 -29.53
N SER A 81 -21.80 -10.77 -30.07
CA SER A 81 -21.31 -11.05 -31.43
C SER A 81 -20.75 -12.48 -31.55
N MET A 82 -20.03 -12.97 -30.54
CA MET A 82 -19.51 -14.34 -30.50
C MET A 82 -20.63 -15.38 -30.45
N ILE A 83 -21.67 -15.14 -29.63
CA ILE A 83 -22.85 -16.02 -29.53
C ILE A 83 -23.57 -16.08 -30.88
N ALA A 84 -23.79 -14.94 -31.52
CA ALA A 84 -24.44 -14.87 -32.82
C ALA A 84 -23.65 -15.64 -33.90
N ALA A 85 -22.32 -15.48 -33.94
CA ALA A 85 -21.46 -16.18 -34.89
C ALA A 85 -21.49 -17.71 -34.67
N ALA A 86 -21.41 -18.17 -33.42
CA ALA A 86 -21.47 -19.60 -33.09
C ALA A 86 -22.84 -20.23 -33.41
N SER A 87 -23.91 -19.45 -33.29
CA SER A 87 -25.28 -19.92 -33.58
C SER A 87 -25.59 -19.97 -35.09
N ALA A 88 -24.75 -19.32 -35.90
CA ALA A 88 -24.86 -19.30 -37.36
C ALA A 88 -24.03 -20.40 -38.05
N GLN A 89 -23.35 -21.25 -37.28
CA GLN A 89 -22.48 -22.33 -37.77
C GLN A 89 -23.18 -23.69 -37.81
#